data_AF-A0A1F7QHK6-F1
#
_entry.id   AF-A0A1F7QHK6-F1
#
_cell.length_a   1.000
_cell.length_b   1.000
_cell.length_c   1.000
_cell.angle_alpha   90.00
_cell.angle_beta   90.00
_cell.angle_gamma   90.00
#
_symmetry.space_group_name_H-M   'P 1'
#
loop_
_entity.id
_entity.type
_entity.pdbx_description
1 polymer ?
#
loop_
_entity_poly.entity_id
_entity_poly.type
_entity_poly.pdbx_seq_one_letter_code
_entity_poly.pdbx_strand_id
1 'polypeptide(L)'
;MAARDRLTLGAGTTLAAVAAHREIVTHYPALATAAGLVSSPQLRNMGTLGGNVCVDTRCNYYNQSFEWRRAIGFCMKKDGDVCLVAPGSPRCWAVSSSDTAPALVSLGAAVRLVGGGGERTVPLAALYHDDGIEYLAKRRDEIVTDILLPPVDGWRSAYLKLRRRGSFDFPVLGVAVAARLEGAVVRDARIVLGAVASRPRLAEKAAAALVGRRLTPELIAAVAELAAGPSKPLDNTDFTHPYRKKVTRVFVARALRALGGLGDAGRAVEAIA
;
A
#
# COMPACT_ATOMS: atom_id res chain seq x y z
N MET A 1 24.89 -15.01 -2.38
CA MET A 1 23.66 -15.82 -2.61
C MET A 1 23.26 -15.61 -4.05
N ALA A 2 23.15 -16.67 -4.85
CA ALA A 2 22.69 -16.55 -6.24
C ALA A 2 21.27 -15.98 -6.27
N ALA A 3 20.99 -15.07 -7.21
CA ALA A 3 19.65 -14.53 -7.43
C ALA A 3 18.70 -15.67 -7.77
N ARG A 4 17.59 -15.80 -7.04
CA ARG A 4 16.52 -16.75 -7.38
C ARG A 4 15.71 -16.22 -8.56
N ASP A 5 15.09 -17.11 -9.34
CA ASP A 5 14.19 -16.73 -10.42
C ASP A 5 13.02 -15.85 -9.92
N ARG A 6 12.41 -15.12 -10.86
CA ARG A 6 11.21 -14.31 -10.61
C ARG A 6 10.08 -15.20 -10.06
N LEU A 7 9.35 -14.70 -9.05
CA LEU A 7 8.16 -15.38 -8.55
C LEU A 7 6.92 -14.81 -9.24
N THR A 8 6.10 -15.68 -9.85
CA THR A 8 4.84 -15.30 -10.49
C THR A 8 3.67 -15.78 -9.64
N LEU A 9 2.76 -14.88 -9.28
CA LEU A 9 1.57 -15.17 -8.49
C LEU A 9 0.33 -14.94 -9.35
N GLY A 10 -0.44 -15.99 -9.60
CA GLY A 10 -1.71 -15.85 -10.31
C GLY A 10 -2.67 -14.94 -9.54
N ALA A 11 -3.40 -14.07 -10.24
CA ALA A 11 -4.30 -13.09 -9.66
C ALA A 11 -5.40 -13.71 -8.79
N GLY A 12 -5.80 -14.96 -9.08
CA GLY A 12 -6.76 -15.75 -8.30
C GLY A 12 -6.21 -16.32 -6.99
N THR A 13 -4.90 -16.21 -6.72
CA THR A 13 -4.31 -16.71 -5.47
C THR A 13 -4.94 -16.01 -4.28
N THR A 14 -5.43 -16.77 -3.30
CA THR A 14 -6.11 -16.18 -2.13
C THR A 14 -5.12 -15.46 -1.23
N LEU A 15 -5.59 -14.43 -0.52
CA LEU A 15 -4.76 -13.68 0.41
C LEU A 15 -4.27 -14.57 1.57
N ALA A 16 -5.06 -15.57 1.98
CA ALA A 16 -4.64 -16.57 2.96
C ALA A 16 -3.46 -17.41 2.45
N ALA A 17 -3.52 -17.88 1.18
CA ALA A 17 -2.42 -18.61 0.58
C ALA A 17 -1.16 -17.73 0.46
N VAL A 18 -1.29 -16.47 0.02
CA VAL A 18 -0.17 -15.52 -0.05
C VAL A 18 0.47 -15.30 1.32
N ALA A 19 -0.35 -15.13 2.37
CA ALA A 19 0.14 -14.87 3.73
C ALA A 19 0.88 -16.06 4.35
N ALA A 20 0.52 -17.30 3.97
CA ALA A 20 1.09 -18.52 4.53
C ALA A 20 2.17 -19.17 3.64
N HIS A 21 2.33 -18.74 2.38
CA HIS A 21 3.27 -19.37 1.45
C HIS A 21 4.72 -19.20 1.91
N ARG A 22 5.41 -20.33 2.12
CA ARG A 22 6.76 -20.37 2.71
C ARG A 22 7.77 -19.46 2.02
N GLU A 23 7.78 -19.43 0.69
CA GLU A 23 8.71 -18.56 -0.05
C GLU A 23 8.36 -17.07 0.09
N ILE A 24 7.07 -16.73 0.18
CA ILE A 24 6.63 -15.34 0.34
C ILE A 24 6.95 -14.86 1.75
N VAL A 25 6.67 -15.68 2.77
CA VAL A 25 7.02 -15.38 4.16
C VAL A 25 8.53 -15.18 4.32
N THR A 26 9.33 -16.01 3.67
CA THR A 26 10.80 -15.98 3.81
C THR A 26 11.43 -14.82 3.04
N HIS A 27 10.99 -14.56 1.81
CA HIS A 27 11.69 -13.67 0.89
C HIS A 27 10.96 -12.36 0.59
N TYR A 28 9.64 -12.31 0.79
CA TYR A 28 8.80 -11.14 0.57
C TYR A 28 7.91 -10.85 1.81
N PRO A 29 8.49 -10.76 3.03
CA PRO A 29 7.73 -10.71 4.28
C PRO A 29 6.75 -9.52 4.38
N ALA A 30 7.03 -8.39 3.71
CA ALA A 30 6.09 -7.28 3.61
C ALA A 30 4.78 -7.70 2.91
N LEU A 31 4.85 -8.50 1.85
CA LEU A 31 3.66 -9.00 1.14
C LEU A 31 2.90 -10.00 2.00
N ALA A 32 3.58 -10.95 2.63
CA ALA A 32 2.95 -11.93 3.51
C ALA A 32 2.20 -11.23 4.67
N THR A 33 2.85 -10.24 5.29
CA THR A 33 2.26 -9.45 6.38
C THR A 33 1.08 -8.63 5.88
N ALA A 34 1.22 -7.90 4.77
CA ALA A 34 0.14 -7.12 4.19
C ALA A 34 -1.10 -7.99 3.89
N ALA A 35 -0.91 -9.14 3.24
CA ALA A 35 -1.98 -10.09 2.94
C ALA A 35 -2.65 -10.62 4.21
N GLY A 36 -1.87 -10.97 5.24
CA GLY A 36 -2.38 -11.47 6.53
C GLY A 36 -3.15 -10.43 7.35
N LEU A 37 -2.94 -9.13 7.09
CA LEU A 37 -3.61 -8.02 7.78
C LEU A 37 -4.90 -7.54 7.09
N VAL A 38 -5.22 -8.06 5.90
CA VAL A 38 -6.46 -7.75 5.19
C VAL A 38 -7.64 -8.38 5.92
N SER A 39 -8.54 -7.56 6.43
CA SER A 39 -9.86 -7.95 6.94
C SER A 39 -9.87 -9.16 7.90
N SER A 40 -10.84 -10.07 7.78
CA SER A 40 -10.99 -11.30 8.56
C SER A 40 -10.40 -12.53 7.87
N PRO A 41 -10.11 -13.64 8.59
CA PRO A 41 -9.66 -14.89 7.99
C PRO A 41 -10.59 -15.42 6.89
N GLN A 42 -11.91 -15.35 7.09
CA GLN A 42 -12.91 -15.82 6.12
C GLN A 42 -12.81 -15.04 4.80
N LEU A 43 -12.64 -13.71 4.91
CA LEU A 43 -12.46 -12.86 3.73
C LEU A 43 -11.11 -13.08 3.08
N ARG A 44 -10.05 -13.46 3.81
CA ARG A 44 -8.75 -13.83 3.20
C ARG A 44 -8.76 -15.19 2.51
N ASN A 45 -9.62 -16.11 2.96
CA ASN A 45 -9.77 -17.43 2.34
C ASN A 45 -10.46 -17.36 0.97
N MET A 46 -11.26 -16.32 0.72
CA MET A 46 -11.97 -16.11 -0.55
C MET A 46 -11.40 -14.97 -1.39
N GLY A 47 -10.93 -13.90 -0.73
CA GLY A 47 -10.37 -12.73 -1.39
C GLY A 47 -9.05 -13.06 -2.08
N THR A 48 -8.93 -12.60 -3.33
CA THR A 48 -7.78 -12.90 -4.18
C THR A 48 -6.77 -11.74 -4.18
N LEU A 49 -5.52 -12.04 -4.56
CA LEU A 49 -4.45 -11.05 -4.68
C LEU A 49 -4.78 -9.99 -5.74
N GLY A 50 -5.25 -10.43 -6.91
CA GLY A 50 -5.68 -9.53 -7.99
C GLY A 50 -6.88 -8.67 -7.58
N GLY A 51 -7.84 -9.27 -6.86
CA GLY A 51 -8.98 -8.53 -6.30
C GLY A 51 -8.57 -7.49 -5.28
N ASN A 52 -7.60 -7.79 -4.40
CA ASN A 52 -7.08 -6.80 -3.45
C ASN A 52 -6.32 -5.66 -4.13
N VAL A 53 -5.52 -5.97 -5.15
CA VAL A 53 -4.82 -4.98 -5.98
C VAL A 53 -5.81 -4.06 -6.71
N CYS A 54 -6.96 -4.59 -7.14
CA CYS A 54 -7.99 -3.84 -7.87
C CYS A 54 -9.14 -3.32 -7.00
N VAL A 55 -9.06 -3.46 -5.67
CA VAL A 55 -10.15 -3.09 -4.75
C VAL A 55 -10.54 -1.62 -4.93
N ASP A 56 -11.84 -1.34 -4.93
CA ASP A 56 -12.35 0.03 -5.09
C ASP A 56 -11.82 0.96 -3.99
N THR A 57 -11.72 2.23 -4.33
CA THR A 57 -11.38 3.28 -3.38
C THR A 57 -12.53 3.50 -2.39
N ARG A 58 -12.20 4.04 -1.23
CA ARG A 58 -13.15 4.21 -0.13
C ARG A 58 -13.27 5.66 0.30
N CYS A 59 -14.46 6.03 0.76
CA CYS A 59 -14.72 7.35 1.31
C CYS A 59 -15.94 7.29 2.25
N ASN A 60 -15.88 8.03 3.36
CA ASN A 60 -17.00 8.17 4.30
C ASN A 60 -18.30 8.64 3.65
N TYR A 61 -18.22 9.35 2.51
CA TYR A 61 -19.38 9.81 1.74
C TYR A 61 -19.86 8.82 0.66
N TYR A 62 -19.01 7.88 0.22
CA TYR A 62 -19.33 6.94 -0.85
C TYR A 62 -19.83 5.60 -0.31
N ASN A 63 -19.19 5.07 0.72
CA ASN A 63 -19.52 3.77 1.29
C ASN A 63 -20.69 3.86 2.29
N GLN A 64 -21.81 4.41 1.83
CA GLN A 64 -23.03 4.65 2.59
C GLN A 64 -24.25 4.15 1.83
N SER A 65 -25.37 3.97 2.54
CA SER A 65 -26.63 3.56 1.92
C SER A 65 -27.08 4.54 0.82
N PHE A 66 -27.94 4.07 -0.08
CA PHE A 66 -28.49 4.93 -1.13
C PHE A 66 -29.21 6.15 -0.56
N GLU A 67 -30.09 5.96 0.43
CA GLU A 67 -30.85 7.08 1.03
C GLU A 67 -29.94 8.09 1.72
N TRP A 68 -28.88 7.64 2.39
CA TRP A 68 -27.91 8.55 3.01
C TRP A 68 -27.19 9.39 1.95
N ARG A 69 -26.74 8.76 0.85
CA ARG A 69 -26.08 9.48 -0.25
C ARG A 69 -27.03 10.45 -0.94
N ARG A 70 -28.29 10.06 -1.16
CA ARG A 70 -29.32 10.92 -1.73
C ARG A 70 -29.58 12.15 -0.87
N ALA A 71 -29.66 11.99 0.45
CA ALA A 71 -29.95 13.08 1.38
C ALA A 71 -28.91 14.21 1.37
N ILE A 72 -27.68 13.92 0.95
CA ILE A 72 -26.59 14.91 0.85
C ILE A 72 -26.31 15.34 -0.60
N GLY A 73 -27.18 14.98 -1.55
CA GLY A 73 -27.00 15.34 -2.97
C GLY A 73 -25.93 14.52 -3.69
N PHE A 74 -25.61 13.32 -3.20
CA PHE A 74 -24.59 12.42 -3.73
C PHE A 74 -23.18 13.05 -3.75
N CYS A 75 -22.20 12.36 -4.34
CA CYS A 75 -20.85 12.90 -4.52
C CYS A 75 -20.34 12.60 -5.93
N MET A 76 -19.28 13.27 -6.37
CA MET A 76 -18.77 13.13 -7.74
C MET A 76 -18.38 11.71 -8.14
N LYS A 77 -18.03 10.85 -7.17
CA LYS A 77 -17.71 9.44 -7.47
C LYS A 77 -18.95 8.66 -7.89
N LYS A 78 -20.14 9.07 -7.43
CA LYS A 78 -21.38 8.34 -7.68
C LYS A 78 -22.59 9.26 -7.60
N ASP A 79 -23.20 9.52 -8.76
CA ASP A 79 -24.49 10.18 -8.97
C ASP A 79 -24.57 11.70 -8.65
N GLY A 80 -23.48 12.33 -8.20
CA GLY A 80 -23.38 13.79 -8.04
C GLY A 80 -22.20 14.37 -8.80
N ASP A 81 -21.92 15.66 -8.60
CA ASP A 81 -20.88 16.40 -9.35
C ASP A 81 -19.72 16.90 -8.48
N VAL A 82 -19.90 16.97 -7.16
CA VAL A 82 -18.94 17.60 -6.22
C VAL A 82 -18.22 16.57 -5.36
N CYS A 83 -16.91 16.75 -5.16
CA CYS A 83 -16.17 16.02 -4.13
C CYS A 83 -16.51 16.59 -2.75
N LEU A 84 -17.31 15.87 -1.96
CA LEU A 84 -17.73 16.34 -0.63
C LEU A 84 -16.58 16.46 0.39
N VAL A 85 -15.43 15.83 0.12
CA VAL A 85 -14.21 15.96 0.93
C VAL A 85 -13.43 17.23 0.56
N ALA A 86 -13.49 17.65 -0.71
CA ALA A 86 -12.74 18.78 -1.25
C ALA A 86 -13.54 19.46 -2.37
N PRO A 87 -14.53 20.32 -2.05
CA PRO A 87 -15.54 20.78 -3.01
C PRO A 87 -15.00 21.45 -4.28
N GLY A 88 -13.87 22.18 -4.18
CA GLY A 88 -13.22 22.83 -5.33
C GLY A 88 -12.28 21.93 -6.14
N SER A 89 -12.20 20.64 -5.83
CA SER A 89 -11.26 19.75 -6.51
C SER A 89 -11.81 19.25 -7.84
N PRO A 90 -10.98 19.20 -8.91
CA PRO A 90 -11.40 18.64 -10.19
C PRO A 90 -11.46 17.11 -10.21
N ARG A 91 -11.16 16.44 -9.08
CA ARG A 91 -11.11 14.97 -9.00
C ARG A 91 -11.62 14.44 -7.68
N CYS A 92 -11.98 13.15 -7.68
CA CYS A 92 -12.33 12.46 -6.45
C CYS A 92 -11.08 12.15 -5.62
N TRP A 93 -11.20 12.31 -4.31
CA TRP A 93 -10.17 11.96 -3.34
C TRP A 93 -10.49 10.72 -2.51
N ALA A 94 -11.36 9.83 -2.99
CA ALA A 94 -11.56 8.53 -2.36
C ALA A 94 -10.21 7.81 -2.24
N VAL A 95 -9.96 7.21 -1.08
CA VAL A 95 -8.65 6.71 -0.69
C VAL A 95 -8.45 5.26 -1.15
N SER A 96 -7.26 4.92 -1.65
CA SER A 96 -6.87 3.53 -1.90
C SER A 96 -6.78 2.78 -0.58
N SER A 97 -7.44 1.62 -0.50
CA SER A 97 -7.60 0.86 0.73
C SER A 97 -6.94 -0.53 0.70
N SER A 98 -6.17 -0.81 -0.35
CA SER A 98 -5.39 -2.05 -0.48
C SER A 98 -4.20 -2.06 0.47
N ASP A 99 -4.05 -3.16 1.22
CA ASP A 99 -2.84 -3.42 2.01
C ASP A 99 -1.72 -4.01 1.14
N THR A 100 -2.03 -4.89 0.17
CA THR A 100 -1.00 -5.57 -0.62
C THR A 100 -0.39 -4.67 -1.69
N ALA A 101 -1.14 -3.71 -2.24
CA ALA A 101 -0.63 -2.79 -3.26
C ALA A 101 0.63 -2.01 -2.83
N PRO A 102 0.67 -1.29 -1.68
CA PRO A 102 1.88 -0.59 -1.27
C PRO A 102 3.06 -1.56 -1.01
N ALA A 103 2.80 -2.75 -0.46
CA ALA A 103 3.83 -3.77 -0.25
C ALA A 103 4.42 -4.29 -1.58
N LEU A 104 3.57 -4.61 -2.55
CA LEU A 104 4.02 -5.05 -3.87
C LEU A 104 4.76 -3.95 -4.63
N VAL A 105 4.30 -2.69 -4.53
CA VAL A 105 4.98 -1.55 -5.16
C VAL A 105 6.36 -1.32 -4.51
N SER A 106 6.51 -1.45 -3.19
CA SER A 106 7.82 -1.31 -2.55
C SER A 106 8.79 -2.42 -2.96
N LEU A 107 8.28 -3.62 -3.20
CA LEU A 107 9.05 -4.75 -3.71
C LEU A 107 9.44 -4.61 -5.20
N GLY A 108 8.90 -3.63 -5.93
CA GLY A 108 9.15 -3.46 -7.35
C GLY A 108 8.39 -4.46 -8.23
N ALA A 109 7.20 -4.89 -7.78
CA ALA A 109 6.37 -5.82 -8.53
C ALA A 109 5.89 -5.23 -9.86
N ALA A 110 5.67 -6.12 -10.82
CA ALA A 110 4.94 -5.84 -12.05
C ALA A 110 3.58 -6.56 -12.05
N VAL A 111 2.69 -6.14 -12.95
CA VAL A 111 1.38 -6.75 -13.16
C VAL A 111 1.21 -7.11 -14.63
N ARG A 112 0.69 -8.32 -14.87
CA ARG A 112 0.30 -8.79 -16.20
C ARG A 112 -1.17 -8.50 -16.42
N LEU A 113 -1.46 -7.88 -17.56
CA LEU A 113 -2.78 -7.50 -18.02
C LEU A 113 -3.07 -8.23 -19.34
N VAL A 114 -4.24 -8.86 -19.42
CA VAL A 114 -4.72 -9.55 -20.63
C VAL A 114 -6.06 -8.97 -21.03
N GLY A 115 -6.23 -8.65 -22.31
CA GLY A 115 -7.49 -8.15 -22.88
C GLY A 115 -7.62 -8.53 -24.37
N GLY A 116 -8.56 -7.90 -25.07
CA GLY A 116 -8.82 -8.20 -26.49
C GLY A 116 -7.65 -7.86 -27.42
N GLY A 117 -6.80 -6.90 -27.02
CA GLY A 117 -5.58 -6.51 -27.72
C GLY A 117 -4.34 -7.32 -27.37
N GLY A 118 -4.47 -8.43 -26.62
CA GLY A 118 -3.35 -9.28 -26.20
C GLY A 118 -2.87 -9.03 -24.77
N GLU A 119 -1.65 -9.45 -24.48
CA GLU A 119 -1.02 -9.39 -23.16
C GLU A 119 -0.01 -8.24 -23.06
N ARG A 120 0.02 -7.54 -21.93
CA ARG A 120 1.11 -6.64 -21.57
C ARG A 120 1.47 -6.74 -20.10
N THR A 121 2.72 -6.46 -19.78
CA THR A 121 3.21 -6.34 -18.40
C THR A 121 3.64 -4.90 -18.13
N VAL A 122 3.20 -4.34 -17.00
CA VAL A 122 3.59 -3.00 -16.55
C VAL A 122 4.04 -3.00 -15.09
N PRO A 123 4.86 -2.04 -14.63
CA PRO A 123 5.11 -1.87 -13.21
C PRO A 123 3.80 -1.74 -12.43
N LEU A 124 3.67 -2.37 -11.27
CA LEU A 124 2.41 -2.36 -10.52
C LEU A 124 1.98 -0.93 -10.14
N ALA A 125 2.94 -0.04 -9.86
CA ALA A 125 2.64 1.36 -9.58
C ALA A 125 1.91 2.06 -10.75
N ALA A 126 2.18 1.64 -11.99
CA ALA A 126 1.54 2.18 -13.18
C ALA A 126 0.12 1.65 -13.40
N LEU A 127 -0.35 0.69 -12.57
CA LEU A 127 -1.75 0.27 -12.57
C LEU A 127 -2.68 1.33 -11.97
N TYR A 128 -2.16 2.33 -11.27
CA TYR A 128 -2.99 3.27 -10.51
C TYR A 128 -2.90 4.71 -11.02
N HIS A 129 -4.05 5.34 -11.17
CA HIS A 129 -4.16 6.79 -11.27
C HIS A 129 -4.35 7.41 -9.89
N ASP A 130 -3.93 8.67 -9.74
CA ASP A 130 -4.26 9.44 -8.54
C ASP A 130 -5.61 10.12 -8.75
N ASP A 131 -6.66 9.30 -8.85
CA ASP A 131 -8.06 9.71 -9.01
C ASP A 131 -8.95 8.69 -8.30
N GLY A 132 -9.92 9.13 -7.48
CA GLY A 132 -10.79 8.22 -6.74
C GLY A 132 -11.89 7.55 -7.58
N ILE A 133 -12.21 8.06 -8.77
CA ILE A 133 -13.20 7.49 -9.70
C ILE A 133 -12.49 6.51 -10.62
N GLU A 134 -11.54 7.01 -11.41
CA GLU A 134 -10.79 6.25 -12.41
C GLU A 134 -9.45 5.78 -11.83
N TYR A 135 -9.50 5.09 -10.68
CA TYR A 135 -8.31 4.76 -9.88
C TYR A 135 -7.39 3.71 -10.52
N LEU A 136 -7.85 2.96 -11.53
CA LEU A 136 -7.06 1.98 -12.28
C LEU A 136 -6.76 2.46 -13.69
N ALA A 137 -5.51 2.27 -14.13
CA ALA A 137 -5.00 2.61 -15.45
C ALA A 137 -5.05 1.46 -16.47
N LYS A 138 -5.71 0.35 -16.10
CA LYS A 138 -5.98 -0.74 -17.05
C LYS A 138 -7.10 -0.32 -18.02
N ARG A 139 -7.09 -0.85 -19.24
CA ARG A 139 -8.22 -0.69 -20.16
C ARG A 139 -9.46 -1.41 -19.62
N ARG A 140 -10.63 -1.04 -20.14
CA ARG A 140 -11.91 -1.61 -19.69
C ARG A 140 -11.97 -3.13 -19.93
N ASP A 141 -11.43 -3.59 -21.05
CA ASP A 141 -11.37 -5.00 -21.45
C ASP A 141 -10.20 -5.78 -20.81
N GLU A 142 -9.29 -5.11 -20.09
CA GLU A 142 -8.15 -5.78 -19.47
C GLU A 142 -8.51 -6.40 -18.11
N ILE A 143 -7.95 -7.57 -17.84
CA ILE A 143 -8.01 -8.27 -16.56
C ILE A 143 -6.58 -8.46 -16.05
N VAL A 144 -6.40 -8.30 -14.73
CA VAL A 144 -5.16 -8.66 -14.05
C VAL A 144 -5.08 -10.18 -13.95
N THR A 145 -4.09 -10.79 -14.60
CA THR A 145 -3.91 -12.26 -14.57
C THR A 145 -2.81 -12.68 -13.61
N ASP A 146 -1.75 -11.88 -13.46
CA ASP A 146 -0.57 -12.23 -12.66
C ASP A 146 0.08 -11.02 -12.00
N ILE A 147 0.63 -11.25 -10.82
CA ILE A 147 1.55 -10.34 -10.13
C ILE A 147 2.94 -10.96 -10.18
N LEU A 148 3.91 -10.22 -10.74
CA LEU A 148 5.28 -10.69 -10.91
C LEU A 148 6.20 -9.99 -9.91
N LEU A 149 6.84 -10.79 -9.05
CA LEU A 149 7.83 -10.31 -8.10
C LEU A 149 9.25 -10.45 -8.68
N PRO A 150 10.12 -9.45 -8.48
CA PRO A 150 11.49 -9.55 -8.94
C PRO A 150 12.28 -10.62 -8.18
N PRO A 151 13.44 -11.06 -8.71
CA PRO A 151 14.37 -11.96 -8.02
C PRO A 151 14.67 -11.52 -6.58
N VAL A 152 14.86 -12.50 -5.71
CA VAL A 152 15.33 -12.25 -4.34
C VAL A 152 16.83 -11.92 -4.40
N ASP A 153 17.16 -10.63 -4.28
CA ASP A 153 18.55 -10.13 -4.39
C ASP A 153 18.92 -9.18 -3.23
N GLY A 154 19.14 -9.72 -2.02
CA GLY A 154 19.60 -8.94 -0.86
C GLY A 154 18.60 -7.90 -0.32
N TRP A 155 17.38 -7.88 -0.85
CA TRP A 155 16.29 -7.02 -0.40
C TRP A 155 15.70 -7.53 0.92
N ARG A 156 15.47 -6.61 1.85
CA ARG A 156 14.63 -6.79 3.02
C ARG A 156 13.40 -5.92 2.89
N SER A 157 12.27 -6.36 3.44
CA SER A 157 11.01 -5.60 3.36
C SER A 157 10.21 -5.69 4.65
N ALA A 158 9.42 -4.65 4.93
CA ALA A 158 8.47 -4.61 6.04
C ALA A 158 7.19 -3.86 5.64
N TYR A 159 6.07 -4.25 6.24
CA TYR A 159 4.79 -3.57 6.11
C TYR A 159 4.18 -3.31 7.48
N LEU A 160 3.72 -2.09 7.73
CA LEU A 160 2.98 -1.70 8.93
C LEU A 160 1.63 -1.10 8.54
N LYS A 161 0.60 -1.44 9.32
CA LYS A 161 -0.77 -0.96 9.14
C LYS A 161 -1.28 -0.21 10.35
N LEU A 162 -1.73 1.02 10.14
CA LEU A 162 -2.50 1.78 11.13
C LEU A 162 -3.99 1.53 10.91
N ARG A 163 -4.68 1.22 12.00
CA ARG A 163 -6.14 1.07 12.08
C ARG A 163 -6.61 1.31 13.51
N ARG A 164 -7.91 1.49 13.72
CA ARG A 164 -8.46 1.74 15.06
C ARG A 164 -8.52 0.46 15.89
N ARG A 165 -9.10 -0.60 15.35
CA ARG A 165 -9.25 -1.89 16.04
C ARG A 165 -8.05 -2.79 15.81
N GLY A 166 -7.90 -3.79 16.67
CA GLY A 166 -6.84 -4.80 16.54
C GLY A 166 -6.95 -5.69 15.29
N SER A 167 -8.11 -5.75 14.64
CA SER A 167 -8.37 -6.57 13.44
C SER A 167 -9.48 -5.98 12.57
N PHE A 168 -9.75 -6.60 11.42
CA PHE A 168 -10.87 -6.33 10.49
C PHE A 168 -10.81 -5.01 9.69
N ASP A 169 -10.35 -3.91 10.29
CA ASP A 169 -10.39 -2.59 9.64
C ASP A 169 -9.51 -2.48 8.39
N PHE A 170 -9.93 -1.60 7.48
CA PHE A 170 -9.09 -1.06 6.40
C PHE A 170 -7.91 -0.24 6.97
N PRO A 171 -6.80 -0.11 6.23
CA PRO A 171 -5.73 0.80 6.63
C PRO A 171 -6.22 2.25 6.57
N VAL A 172 -5.94 3.03 7.61
CA VAL A 172 -5.99 4.51 7.55
C VAL A 172 -4.62 5.12 7.23
N LEU A 173 -3.58 4.29 7.31
CA LEU A 173 -2.23 4.47 6.82
C LEU A 173 -1.62 3.06 6.65
N GLY A 174 -1.02 2.80 5.50
CA GLY A 174 -0.12 1.67 5.30
C GLY A 174 1.28 2.18 5.03
N VAL A 175 2.31 1.54 5.58
CA VAL A 175 3.71 1.88 5.28
C VAL A 175 4.44 0.61 4.86
N ALA A 176 4.84 0.57 3.59
CA ALA A 176 5.69 -0.47 3.05
C ALA A 176 7.09 0.10 2.80
N VAL A 177 8.10 -0.59 3.32
CA VAL A 177 9.51 -0.26 3.06
C VAL A 177 10.19 -1.49 2.49
N ALA A 178 11.08 -1.27 1.53
CA ALA A 178 11.99 -2.28 1.02
C ALA A 178 13.37 -1.65 0.86
N ALA A 179 14.44 -2.35 1.25
CA ALA A 179 15.80 -1.86 1.08
C ALA A 179 16.75 -3.01 0.77
N ARG A 180 17.68 -2.80 -0.15
CA ARG A 180 18.83 -3.68 -0.38
C ARG A 180 19.96 -3.23 0.52
N LEU A 181 20.36 -4.09 1.46
CA LEU A 181 21.37 -3.78 2.46
C LEU A 181 22.67 -4.52 2.16
N GLU A 182 23.79 -3.82 2.28
CA GLU A 182 25.12 -4.40 2.34
C GLU A 182 25.72 -4.08 3.72
N GLY A 183 25.68 -5.06 4.62
CA GLY A 183 25.88 -4.82 6.05
C GLY A 183 24.82 -3.84 6.57
N ALA A 184 25.26 -2.68 7.06
CA ALA A 184 24.39 -1.62 7.55
C ALA A 184 24.16 -0.49 6.54
N VAL A 185 24.78 -0.55 5.36
CA VAL A 185 24.68 0.48 4.31
C VAL A 185 23.53 0.15 3.36
N VAL A 186 22.70 1.14 3.08
CA VAL A 186 21.58 1.00 2.13
C VAL A 186 22.07 1.23 0.71
N ARG A 187 21.91 0.24 -0.16
CA ARG A 187 22.29 0.31 -1.59
C ARG A 187 21.15 0.73 -2.51
N ASP A 188 19.94 0.36 -2.14
CA ASP A 188 18.71 0.78 -2.81
C ASP A 188 17.58 0.75 -1.77
N ALA A 189 16.56 1.59 -1.95
CA ALA A 189 15.42 1.67 -1.06
C ALA A 189 14.15 2.13 -1.77
N ARG A 190 13.01 1.64 -1.30
CA ARG A 190 11.68 2.12 -1.66
C ARG A 190 10.85 2.29 -0.40
N ILE A 191 10.16 3.42 -0.30
CA ILE A 191 9.20 3.72 0.76
C ILE A 191 7.88 4.06 0.08
N VAL A 192 6.82 3.32 0.42
CA VAL A 192 5.50 3.46 -0.19
C VAL A 192 4.45 3.61 0.90
N LEU A 193 3.63 4.64 0.78
CA LEU A 193 2.54 4.94 1.68
C LEU A 193 1.21 4.49 1.05
N GLY A 194 0.47 3.66 1.76
CA GLY A 194 -0.92 3.30 1.48
C GLY A 194 -1.90 4.15 2.27
N ALA A 195 -3.15 4.19 1.83
CA ALA A 195 -4.23 4.90 2.50
C ALA A 195 -3.98 6.41 2.78
N VAL A 196 -3.19 7.08 1.95
CA VAL A 196 -2.93 8.54 2.04
C VAL A 196 -3.28 9.31 0.77
N ALA A 197 -3.71 8.61 -0.28
CA ALA A 197 -4.18 9.14 -1.56
C ALA A 197 -5.04 8.08 -2.29
N SER A 198 -5.50 8.38 -3.50
CA SER A 198 -6.27 7.43 -4.35
C SER A 198 -5.42 6.31 -4.95
N ARG A 199 -4.09 6.34 -4.74
CA ARG A 199 -3.13 5.32 -5.13
C ARG A 199 -2.04 5.11 -4.07
N PRO A 200 -1.27 4.00 -4.11
CA PRO A 200 -0.01 3.91 -3.36
C PRO A 200 0.92 5.08 -3.71
N ARG A 201 1.44 5.78 -2.70
CA ARG A 201 2.29 6.98 -2.87
C ARG A 201 3.74 6.65 -2.55
N LEU A 202 4.61 6.77 -3.55
CA LEU A 202 6.05 6.65 -3.34
C LEU A 202 6.58 7.88 -2.59
N ALA A 203 7.44 7.66 -1.60
CA ALA A 203 8.19 8.69 -0.89
C ALA A 203 9.63 8.75 -1.42
N GLU A 204 9.78 9.08 -2.71
CA GLU A 204 11.04 9.00 -3.46
C GLU A 204 12.17 9.81 -2.82
N LYS A 205 11.89 11.05 -2.39
CA LYS A 205 12.89 11.89 -1.70
C LYS A 205 13.39 11.25 -0.41
N ALA A 206 12.51 10.60 0.34
CA ALA A 206 12.85 9.92 1.58
C ALA A 206 13.67 8.64 1.31
N ALA A 207 13.27 7.86 0.31
CA ALA A 207 14.00 6.67 -0.11
C ALA A 207 15.40 7.00 -0.63
N ALA A 208 15.53 8.03 -1.48
CA ALA A 208 16.82 8.51 -2.00
C ALA A 208 17.77 8.96 -0.88
N ALA A 209 17.24 9.57 0.18
CA ALA A 209 18.04 10.01 1.32
C ALA A 209 18.66 8.87 2.15
N LEU A 210 18.22 7.61 1.94
CA LEU A 210 18.83 6.43 2.56
C LEU A 210 20.04 5.91 1.77
N VAL A 211 20.02 6.04 0.44
CA VAL A 211 20.98 5.38 -0.45
C VAL A 211 22.40 5.86 -0.20
N GLY A 212 23.34 4.92 -0.12
CA GLY A 212 24.75 5.16 0.18
C GLY A 212 25.07 5.40 1.65
N ARG A 213 24.08 5.37 2.54
CA ARG A 213 24.25 5.72 3.96
C ARG A 213 23.99 4.54 4.87
N ARG A 214 24.63 4.57 6.04
CA ARG A 214 24.37 3.60 7.12
C ARG A 214 23.03 3.89 7.77
N LEU A 215 22.22 2.86 7.97
CA LEU A 215 20.93 2.98 8.64
C LEU A 215 21.12 3.20 10.15
N THR A 216 21.16 4.46 10.59
CA THR A 216 21.27 4.86 12.01
C THR A 216 19.95 5.45 12.54
N PRO A 217 19.73 5.52 13.86
CA PRO A 217 18.53 6.15 14.43
C PRO A 217 18.30 7.59 13.95
N GLU A 218 19.36 8.37 13.79
CA GLU A 218 19.33 9.77 13.36
C GLU A 218 18.90 9.87 11.88
N LEU A 219 19.47 8.99 11.03
CA LEU A 219 19.07 8.91 9.63
C LEU A 219 17.60 8.51 9.49
N ILE A 220 17.16 7.52 10.28
CA ILE A 220 15.78 7.05 10.28
C ILE A 220 14.82 8.20 10.63
N ALA A 221 15.15 9.00 11.65
CA ALA A 221 14.33 10.15 12.03
C ALA A 221 14.24 11.19 10.90
N ALA A 222 15.36 11.54 10.27
CA ALA A 222 15.37 12.49 9.16
C ALA A 222 14.58 11.97 7.94
N VAL A 223 14.72 10.68 7.60
CA VAL A 223 13.99 10.05 6.49
C VAL A 223 12.49 9.97 6.79
N ALA A 224 12.11 9.71 8.04
CA ALA A 224 10.72 9.69 8.46
C ALA A 224 10.04 11.06 8.29
N GLU A 225 10.75 12.16 8.58
CA GLU A 225 10.26 13.52 8.32
C GLU A 225 10.06 13.76 6.82
N LEU A 226 11.03 13.37 5.97
CA LEU A 226 10.91 13.49 4.52
C LEU A 226 9.73 12.67 3.97
N ALA A 227 9.50 11.47 4.51
CA ALA A 227 8.42 10.58 4.09
C ALA A 227 7.03 11.12 4.46
N ALA A 228 6.93 12.04 5.42
CA ALA A 228 5.67 12.71 5.74
C ALA A 228 5.22 13.72 4.67
N GLY A 229 6.13 14.22 3.84
CA GLY A 229 5.84 15.16 2.74
C GLY A 229 4.77 14.69 1.75
N PRO A 230 4.87 13.48 1.18
CA PRO A 230 3.83 12.93 0.29
C PRO A 230 2.55 12.48 1.01
N SER A 231 2.53 12.43 2.35
CA SER A 231 1.34 12.09 3.13
C SER A 231 0.42 13.31 3.24
N LYS A 232 -0.61 13.33 2.42
CA LYS A 232 -1.64 14.38 2.36
C LYS A 232 -3.03 13.80 2.66
N PRO A 233 -3.24 13.23 3.86
CA PRO A 233 -4.54 12.68 4.23
C PRO A 233 -5.61 13.78 4.23
N LEU A 234 -6.81 13.40 3.82
CA LEU A 234 -8.03 14.23 3.90
C LEU A 234 -9.04 13.58 4.85
N ASP A 235 -10.10 14.31 5.16
CA ASP A 235 -11.20 13.83 6.01
C ASP A 235 -12.17 12.95 5.22
N ASN A 236 -11.71 11.76 4.87
CA ASN A 236 -12.43 10.80 4.03
C ASN A 236 -12.42 9.37 4.58
N THR A 237 -11.80 9.17 5.74
CA THR A 237 -11.67 7.89 6.45
C THR A 237 -11.47 8.18 7.95
N ASP A 238 -11.41 7.14 8.77
CA ASP A 238 -11.19 7.26 10.22
C ASP A 238 -9.86 7.98 10.58
N PHE A 239 -9.85 8.57 11.78
CA PHE A 239 -8.87 9.51 12.34
C PHE A 239 -8.73 10.85 11.63
N THR A 240 -8.44 11.89 12.41
CA THR A 240 -8.19 13.23 11.89
C THR A 240 -6.95 13.25 10.99
N HIS A 241 -7.00 14.06 9.95
CA HIS A 241 -5.89 14.24 9.02
C HIS A 241 -4.55 14.69 9.68
N PRO A 242 -4.49 15.52 10.75
CA PRO A 242 -3.23 15.86 11.39
C PRO A 242 -2.63 14.67 12.15
N TYR A 243 -3.49 13.84 12.77
CA TYR A 243 -3.06 12.61 13.43
C TYR A 243 -2.41 11.64 12.44
N ARG A 244 -3.08 11.37 11.32
CA ARG A 244 -2.55 10.48 10.26
C ARG A 244 -1.22 10.99 9.70
N LYS A 245 -1.07 12.31 9.52
CA LYS A 245 0.19 12.93 9.09
C LYS A 245 1.30 12.81 10.14
N LYS A 246 1.00 12.97 11.42
CA LYS A 246 1.95 12.74 12.53
C LYS A 246 2.40 11.29 12.56
N VAL A 247 1.46 10.34 12.53
CA VAL A 247 1.74 8.91 12.66
C VAL A 247 2.47 8.33 11.44
N THR A 248 2.35 8.96 10.26
CA THR A 248 3.17 8.59 9.09
C THR A 248 4.66 8.55 9.43
N ARG A 249 5.19 9.55 10.13
CA ARG A 249 6.60 9.60 10.55
C ARG A 249 6.96 8.43 11.45
N VAL A 250 6.12 8.20 12.45
CA VAL A 250 6.30 7.13 13.44
C VAL A 250 6.35 5.77 12.76
N PHE A 251 5.42 5.50 11.84
CA PHE A 251 5.34 4.22 11.13
C PHE A 251 6.50 4.03 10.15
N VAL A 252 6.92 5.08 9.43
CA VAL A 252 8.13 5.00 8.58
C VAL A 252 9.37 4.71 9.42
N ALA A 253 9.54 5.42 10.55
CA ALA A 253 10.67 5.20 11.44
C ALA A 253 10.69 3.76 11.99
N ARG A 254 9.56 3.24 12.45
CA ARG A 254 9.41 1.86 12.95
C ARG A 254 9.70 0.83 11.86
N ALA A 255 9.18 1.02 10.66
CA ALA A 255 9.39 0.10 9.55
C ALA A 255 10.87 0.04 9.14
N LEU A 256 11.55 1.19 9.11
CA LEU A 256 13.00 1.25 8.85
C LEU A 256 13.82 0.61 9.98
N ARG A 257 13.49 0.84 11.26
CA ARG A 257 14.14 0.16 12.39
C ARG A 257 14.01 -1.36 12.30
N ALA A 258 12.84 -1.85 11.91
CA ALA A 258 12.61 -3.28 11.70
C ALA A 258 13.53 -3.85 10.60
N LEU A 259 13.73 -3.14 9.48
CA LEU A 259 14.69 -3.57 8.44
C LEU A 259 16.14 -3.63 8.93
N GLY A 260 16.54 -2.66 9.75
CA GLY A 260 17.89 -2.54 10.31
C GLY A 260 18.19 -3.46 11.49
N GLY A 261 17.19 -4.17 12.02
CA GLY A 261 17.35 -4.98 13.23
C GLY A 261 17.63 -4.14 14.49
N LEU A 262 17.19 -2.88 14.53
CA LEU A 262 17.58 -1.90 15.56
C LEU A 262 16.66 -1.86 16.80
N GLY A 263 15.59 -2.65 16.90
CA GLY A 263 14.62 -2.63 18.02
C GLY A 263 13.97 -1.25 18.31
N ASP A 264 12.96 -1.09 19.17
CA ASP A 264 11.70 -1.84 19.24
C ASP A 264 10.91 -1.66 17.93
N ALA A 265 10.78 -2.74 17.16
CA ALA A 265 9.80 -2.78 16.09
C ALA A 265 8.42 -2.79 16.76
N GLY A 266 7.72 -1.64 16.78
CA GLY A 266 6.32 -1.61 17.18
C GLY A 266 5.57 -2.74 16.46
N ARG A 267 4.67 -3.43 17.18
CA ARG A 267 3.91 -4.57 16.63
C ARG A 267 3.41 -4.22 15.23
N ALA A 268 3.39 -5.19 14.31
CA ALA A 268 2.93 -5.00 12.92
C ALA A 268 1.53 -4.34 12.81
N VAL A 269 0.78 -4.38 13.93
CA VAL A 269 -0.49 -3.71 14.17
C VAL A 269 -0.40 -2.94 15.49
N GLU A 270 -0.76 -1.66 15.48
CA GLU A 270 -1.00 -0.87 16.69
C GLU A 270 -2.50 -0.59 16.76
N ALA A 271 -3.16 -1.10 17.80
CA ALA A 271 -4.51 -0.66 18.17
C ALA A 271 -4.35 0.55 19.09
N ILE A 272 -5.09 1.63 18.80
CA ILE A 272 -5.17 2.78 19.69
C ILE A 272 -6.37 2.52 20.58
N ALA A 273 -6.11 2.19 21.85
CA ALA A 273 -7.15 2.14 22.88
C ALA A 273 -7.75 3.53 23.09
#